data_AF-A0A436FJD8-F1
#
_entry.id   AF-A0A436FJD8-F1
#
_cell.length_a   1.000
_cell.length_b   1.000
_cell.length_c   1.000
_cell.angle_alpha   90.00
_cell.angle_beta   90.00
_cell.angle_gamma   90.00
#
_symmetry.space_group_name_H-M   'P 1'
#
loop_
_entity.id
_entity.type
_entity.pdbx_description
1 polymer ?
#
loop_
_entity_poly.entity_id
_entity_poly.type
_entity_poly.pdbx_seq_one_letter_code
_entity_poly.pdbx_strand_id
1 'polypeptide(L)'
;MLVLPKGVRHMPAYLSRSAQEEMVDEVGRIVQQAPLFVPAMPRTGKEMSVRMTNCGPLGWVTDKEHGYRYQPAHPVTGAPWPPIPDALLDLWREVSGYSHPPEACLINFYTPDAKMGLHQDRDETDLSASVVSVSLGDDCLFRVGQTTRDGATKSFRLQSGDVVVLGGEGRLCFHGVDRIHP
;
A
#
# COMPACT_ATOMS: atom_id res chain seq x y z
N MET A 1 -1.50 -25.54 -4.03
CA MET A 1 -2.30 -24.30 -4.18
C MET A 1 -2.19 -23.51 -2.88
N LEU A 2 -1.72 -22.28 -2.92
CA LEU A 2 -1.59 -21.43 -1.73
C LEU A 2 -3.01 -21.03 -1.26
N VAL A 3 -3.39 -21.46 -0.06
CA VAL A 3 -4.68 -21.06 0.54
C VAL A 3 -4.44 -19.81 1.38
N LEU A 4 -4.96 -18.67 0.97
CA LEU A 4 -4.84 -17.42 1.73
C LEU A 4 -5.93 -17.34 2.82
N PRO A 5 -5.78 -16.48 3.84
CA PRO A 5 -6.86 -16.18 4.78
C PRO A 5 -8.12 -15.73 4.03
N LYS A 6 -9.30 -16.03 4.59
CA LYS A 6 -10.58 -15.60 4.00
C LYS A 6 -10.58 -14.09 3.80
N GLY A 7 -11.08 -13.63 2.66
CA GLY A 7 -11.11 -12.21 2.29
C GLY A 7 -9.79 -11.65 1.76
N VAL A 8 -8.68 -12.38 1.86
CA VAL A 8 -7.42 -12.05 1.18
C VAL A 8 -7.40 -12.71 -0.19
N ARG A 9 -7.23 -11.91 -1.25
CA ARG A 9 -7.14 -12.40 -2.63
C ARG A 9 -5.82 -11.94 -3.26
N HIS A 10 -5.13 -12.85 -3.94
CA HIS A 10 -3.96 -12.56 -4.78
C HIS A 10 -4.35 -12.85 -6.23
N MET A 11 -4.17 -11.85 -7.08
CA MET A 11 -4.48 -11.88 -8.50
C MET A 11 -3.15 -11.70 -9.26
N PRO A 12 -2.49 -12.80 -9.62
CA PRO A 12 -1.18 -12.75 -10.25
C PRO A 12 -1.27 -12.24 -11.69
N ALA A 13 -0.29 -11.44 -12.12
CA ALA A 13 -0.20 -10.85 -13.46
C ALA A 13 -1.51 -10.18 -13.93
N TYR A 14 -2.18 -9.49 -13.00
CA TYR A 14 -3.46 -8.84 -13.25
C TYR A 14 -3.32 -7.68 -14.24
N LEU A 15 -2.29 -6.86 -14.06
CA LEU A 15 -1.98 -5.77 -14.97
C LEU A 15 -1.19 -6.29 -16.18
N SER A 16 -1.68 -5.98 -17.37
CA SER A 16 -0.92 -6.19 -18.60
C SER A 16 0.39 -5.40 -18.58
N ARG A 17 1.36 -5.79 -19.42
CA ARG A 17 2.64 -5.09 -19.50
C ARG A 17 2.47 -3.59 -19.82
N SER A 18 1.57 -3.24 -20.74
CA SER A 18 1.29 -1.85 -21.09
C SER A 18 0.67 -1.08 -19.91
N ALA A 19 -0.28 -1.69 -19.19
CA ALA A 19 -0.90 -1.08 -18.02
C ALA A 19 0.11 -0.85 -16.89
N GLN A 20 1.11 -1.74 -16.74
CA GLN A 20 2.20 -1.54 -15.78
C GLN A 20 3.08 -0.34 -16.15
N GLU A 21 3.44 -0.19 -17.42
CA GLU A 21 4.25 0.93 -17.91
C GLU A 21 3.53 2.27 -17.75
N GLU A 22 2.25 2.32 -18.13
CA GLU A 22 1.39 3.49 -17.91
C GLU A 22 1.25 3.85 -16.43
N MET A 23 1.08 2.85 -15.56
CA MET A 23 0.99 3.07 -14.11
C MET A 23 2.29 3.61 -13.51
N VAL A 24 3.45 3.15 -14.00
CA VAL A 24 4.75 3.67 -13.57
C VAL A 24 4.90 5.14 -13.99
N ASP A 25 4.45 5.51 -15.19
CA ASP A 25 4.45 6.90 -15.65
C ASP A 25 3.53 7.78 -14.79
N GLU A 26 2.33 7.31 -14.44
CA GLU A 26 1.42 8.03 -13.52
C GLU A 26 2.05 8.23 -12.14
N VAL A 27 2.66 7.19 -11.56
CA VAL A 27 3.40 7.29 -10.30
C VAL A 27 4.54 8.30 -10.44
N GLY A 28 5.25 8.32 -11.57
CA GLY A 28 6.28 9.31 -11.87
C GLY A 28 5.75 10.75 -11.83
N ARG A 29 4.56 11.00 -12.40
CA ARG A 29 3.91 12.33 -12.36
C ARG A 29 3.46 12.72 -10.96
N ILE A 30 2.98 11.75 -10.16
CA ILE A 30 2.64 11.98 -8.76
C ILE A 30 3.90 12.36 -7.97
N VAL A 31 4.99 11.61 -8.11
CA VAL A 31 6.25 11.87 -7.40
C VAL A 31 6.85 13.22 -7.78
N GLN A 32 6.66 13.71 -9.00
CA GLN A 32 7.09 15.07 -9.38
C GLN A 32 6.34 16.17 -8.63
N GLN A 33 5.05 15.96 -8.31
CA GLN A 33 4.21 16.94 -7.60
C GLN A 33 4.28 16.77 -6.07
N ALA A 34 4.33 15.52 -5.60
CA ALA A 34 4.44 15.11 -4.21
C ALA A 34 5.66 14.18 -4.07
N PRO A 35 6.87 14.74 -3.87
CA PRO A 35 8.10 13.97 -3.80
C PRO A 35 8.08 12.88 -2.73
N LEU A 36 8.81 11.78 -2.97
CA LEU A 36 9.00 10.76 -1.95
C LEU A 36 9.68 11.35 -0.71
N PHE A 37 9.15 11.03 0.48
CA PHE A 37 9.76 11.37 1.76
C PHE A 37 10.06 10.09 2.57
N VAL A 38 10.91 10.22 3.58
CA VAL A 38 11.22 9.14 4.54
C VAL A 38 10.36 9.36 5.79
N PRO A 39 9.34 8.52 6.05
CA PRO A 39 8.55 8.61 7.27
C PRO A 39 9.35 8.18 8.51
N ALA A 40 8.94 8.66 9.68
CA ALA A 40 9.58 8.33 10.95
C ALA A 40 8.61 7.62 11.90
N MET A 41 9.09 6.57 12.57
CA MET A 41 8.31 5.79 13.51
C MET A 41 7.86 6.63 14.71
N PRO A 42 6.58 6.52 15.15
CA PRO A 42 6.08 7.23 16.32
C PRO A 42 6.91 6.92 17.56
N ARG A 43 7.01 7.88 18.48
CA ARG A 43 7.76 7.82 19.75
C ARG A 43 9.28 7.74 19.59
N THR A 44 9.78 6.86 18.72
CA THR A 44 11.22 6.64 18.52
C THR A 44 11.86 7.64 17.57
N GLY A 45 11.10 8.17 16.60
CA GLY A 45 11.62 9.00 15.52
C GLY A 45 12.56 8.25 14.57
N LYS A 46 12.62 6.92 14.66
CA LYS A 46 13.47 6.12 13.78
C LYS A 46 12.89 6.16 12.36
N GLU A 47 13.72 6.54 11.40
CA GLU A 47 13.35 6.51 9.99
C GLU A 47 12.98 5.09 9.53
N MET A 48 11.93 5.02 8.72
CA MET A 48 11.55 3.81 8.00
C MET A 48 12.50 3.59 6.82
N SER A 49 12.75 2.33 6.46
CA SER A 49 13.54 2.02 5.26
C SER A 49 12.77 2.25 3.95
N VAL A 50 11.44 2.33 4.02
CA VAL A 50 10.54 2.54 2.89
C VAL A 50 10.33 4.03 2.72
N ARG A 51 10.44 4.54 1.48
CA ARG A 51 10.07 5.91 1.15
C ARG A 51 8.62 5.95 0.70
N MET A 52 7.90 7.02 1.01
CA MET A 52 6.47 7.12 0.78
C MET A 52 6.09 8.42 0.10
N THR A 53 5.01 8.40 -0.66
CA THR A 53 4.22 9.57 -1.04
C THR A 53 2.76 9.13 -1.18
N ASN A 54 1.84 10.07 -1.44
CA ASN A 54 0.42 9.76 -1.56
C ASN A 54 -0.23 10.52 -2.71
N CYS A 55 -1.40 10.02 -3.13
CA CYS A 55 -2.38 10.74 -3.94
C CYS A 55 -3.81 10.51 -3.40
N GLY A 56 -4.72 11.45 -3.69
CA GLY A 56 -6.09 11.49 -3.16
C GLY A 56 -6.34 12.64 -2.19
N PRO A 57 -7.59 12.85 -1.75
CA PRO A 57 -7.90 13.89 -0.76
C PRO A 57 -7.18 13.69 0.59
N LEU A 58 -6.74 12.46 0.89
CA LEU A 58 -5.99 12.11 2.08
C LEU A 58 -4.73 11.33 1.72
N GLY A 59 -3.69 11.48 2.53
CA GLY A 59 -2.47 10.68 2.47
C GLY A 59 -2.07 10.19 3.85
N TRP A 60 -1.64 8.93 3.93
CA TRP A 60 -1.14 8.35 5.16
C TRP A 60 0.26 8.89 5.45
N VAL A 61 0.49 9.32 6.68
CA VAL A 61 1.77 9.84 7.14
C VAL A 61 2.08 9.35 8.55
N THR A 62 3.36 9.40 8.90
CA THR A 62 3.79 9.15 10.27
C THR A 62 5.01 9.97 10.63
N ASP A 63 5.02 10.45 11.87
CA ASP A 63 6.13 11.14 12.50
C ASP A 63 6.15 10.87 14.01
N LYS A 64 7.21 11.33 14.66
CA LYS A 64 7.45 11.08 16.09
C LYS A 64 6.40 11.77 16.96
N GLU A 65 5.99 12.97 16.59
CA GLU A 65 5.19 13.92 17.37
C GLU A 65 3.69 13.60 17.32
N HIS A 66 3.17 13.28 16.14
CA HIS A 66 1.74 13.16 15.86
C HIS A 66 1.29 11.72 15.56
N GLY A 67 2.24 10.79 15.40
CA GLY A 67 1.92 9.38 15.15
C GLY A 67 1.39 9.11 13.75
N TYR A 68 0.71 7.96 13.59
CA TYR A 68 0.08 7.55 12.33
C TYR A 68 -1.24 8.31 12.12
N ARG A 69 -1.47 8.82 10.91
CA ARG A 69 -2.71 9.53 10.56
C ARG A 69 -2.87 9.67 9.05
N TYR A 70 -4.10 9.95 8.64
CA TYR A 70 -4.41 10.53 7.35
C TYR A 70 -4.43 12.07 7.45
N GLN A 71 -3.86 12.76 6.47
CA GLN A 71 -3.90 14.23 6.38
C GLN A 71 -4.02 14.70 4.92
N PRO A 72 -4.53 15.91 4.66
CA PRO A 72 -4.79 16.39 3.29
C PRO A 72 -3.55 16.97 2.59
N ALA A 73 -2.43 17.15 3.28
CA ALA A 73 -1.24 17.81 2.76
C ALA A 73 0.03 16.96 2.94
N HIS A 74 1.00 17.16 2.07
CA HIS A 74 2.31 16.54 2.13
C HIS A 74 3.10 17.04 3.36
N PRO A 75 3.71 16.15 4.17
CA PRO A 75 4.34 16.55 5.44
C PRO A 75 5.56 17.45 5.28
N VAL A 76 6.32 17.29 4.19
CA VAL A 76 7.49 18.13 3.87
C VAL A 76 7.14 19.40 3.11
N THR A 77 6.38 19.31 2.00
CA THR A 77 6.12 20.48 1.14
C THR A 77 4.93 21.33 1.60
N GLY A 78 4.02 20.78 2.42
CA GLY A 78 2.78 21.43 2.83
C GLY A 78 1.72 21.55 1.73
N ALA A 79 2.01 21.09 0.51
CA ALA A 79 1.09 21.12 -0.62
C ALA A 79 0.02 20.02 -0.49
N PRO A 80 -1.19 20.19 -1.06
CA PRO A 80 -2.17 19.11 -1.15
C PRO A 80 -1.62 17.93 -1.98
N TRP A 81 -2.10 16.73 -1.71
CA TRP A 81 -1.73 15.56 -2.50
C TRP A 81 -2.34 15.64 -3.92
N PRO A 82 -1.64 15.13 -4.96
CA PRO A 82 -2.19 15.00 -6.30
C PRO A 82 -3.44 14.10 -6.32
N PRO A 83 -4.34 14.23 -7.31
CA PRO A 83 -5.50 13.34 -7.43
C PRO A 83 -5.08 11.88 -7.68
N ILE A 84 -5.93 10.94 -7.27
CA ILE A 84 -5.75 9.51 -7.61
C ILE A 84 -5.96 9.35 -9.13
N PRO A 85 -5.02 8.73 -9.86
CA PRO A 85 -5.17 8.45 -11.29
C PRO A 85 -6.42 7.62 -11.62
N ASP A 86 -7.06 7.91 -12.75
CA ASP A 86 -8.28 7.22 -13.18
C ASP A 86 -8.09 5.70 -13.28
N ALA A 87 -6.93 5.24 -13.75
CA ALA A 87 -6.60 3.81 -13.82
C ALA A 87 -6.65 3.10 -12.46
N LEU A 88 -6.23 3.77 -11.37
CA LEU A 88 -6.35 3.22 -10.01
C LEU A 88 -7.78 3.28 -9.49
N LEU A 89 -8.55 4.29 -9.88
CA LEU A 89 -9.98 4.38 -9.55
C LEU A 89 -10.79 3.30 -10.28
N ASP A 90 -10.47 3.00 -11.53
CA ASP A 90 -11.06 1.90 -12.30
C ASP A 90 -10.74 0.55 -11.66
N LEU A 91 -9.47 0.31 -11.35
CA LEU A 91 -9.05 -0.91 -10.65
C LEU A 91 -9.78 -1.07 -9.32
N TRP A 92 -9.87 0.01 -8.53
CA TRP A 92 -10.61 -0.01 -7.26
C TRP A 92 -12.07 -0.42 -7.46
N ARG A 93 -12.78 0.17 -8.42
CA ARG A 93 -14.19 -0.18 -8.72
C ARG A 93 -14.33 -1.64 -9.08
N GLU A 94 -13.37 -2.19 -9.80
CA GLU A 94 -13.40 -3.58 -10.25
C GLU A 94 -13.14 -4.59 -9.12
N VAL A 95 -12.14 -4.31 -8.26
CA VAL A 95 -11.63 -5.34 -7.33
C VAL A 95 -11.90 -5.08 -5.86
N SER A 96 -12.23 -3.86 -5.43
CA SER A 96 -12.40 -3.58 -3.99
C SER A 96 -13.56 -4.35 -3.36
N GLY A 97 -14.66 -4.50 -4.10
CA GLY A 97 -15.93 -4.95 -3.55
C GLY A 97 -16.56 -3.94 -2.57
N TYR A 98 -16.17 -2.66 -2.67
CA TYR A 98 -16.65 -1.58 -1.82
C TYR A 98 -17.38 -0.51 -2.64
N SER A 99 -18.44 0.08 -2.09
CA SER A 99 -19.37 0.94 -2.83
C SER A 99 -18.89 2.39 -3.03
N HIS A 100 -17.90 2.83 -2.26
CA HIS A 100 -17.41 4.21 -2.29
C HIS A 100 -16.01 4.27 -2.91
N PRO A 101 -15.62 5.40 -3.55
CA PRO A 101 -14.27 5.58 -4.06
C PRO A 101 -13.24 5.62 -2.92
N PRO A 102 -11.96 5.32 -3.21
CA PRO A 102 -10.89 5.46 -2.23
C PRO A 102 -10.58 6.94 -2.02
N GLU A 103 -10.29 7.31 -0.78
CA GLU A 103 -9.91 8.69 -0.40
C GLU A 103 -8.39 8.85 -0.27
N ALA A 104 -7.65 7.76 -0.29
CA ALA A 104 -6.19 7.75 -0.18
C ALA A 104 -5.59 6.63 -1.02
N CYS A 105 -4.44 6.91 -1.61
CA CYS A 105 -3.57 5.93 -2.22
C CYS A 105 -2.14 6.20 -1.77
N LEU A 106 -1.60 5.31 -0.93
CA LEU A 106 -0.23 5.34 -0.46
C LEU A 106 0.68 4.67 -1.49
N ILE A 107 1.73 5.37 -1.91
CA ILE A 107 2.76 4.87 -2.80
C ILE A 107 3.99 4.57 -1.97
N ASN A 108 4.35 3.28 -1.91
CA ASN A 108 5.54 2.80 -1.21
C ASN A 108 6.66 2.52 -2.21
N PHE A 109 7.81 3.15 -2.02
CA PHE A 109 9.02 2.87 -2.79
C PHE A 109 10.02 2.08 -1.94
N TYR A 110 10.33 0.86 -2.39
CA TYR A 110 11.27 -0.04 -1.75
C TYR A 110 12.60 -0.07 -2.51
N THR A 111 13.70 0.20 -1.82
CA THR A 111 15.04 -0.15 -2.28
C THR A 111 15.33 -1.63 -1.95
N PRO A 112 16.41 -2.24 -2.47
CA PRO A 112 16.73 -3.66 -2.21
C PRO A 112 16.77 -4.05 -0.72
N ASP A 113 17.19 -3.14 0.16
CA ASP A 113 17.29 -3.38 1.61
C ASP A 113 16.02 -2.96 2.38
N ALA A 114 15.05 -2.34 1.72
CA ALA A 114 13.83 -1.87 2.34
C ALA A 114 12.90 -3.02 2.72
N LYS A 115 12.24 -2.90 3.87
CA LYS A 115 11.25 -3.85 4.35
C LYS A 115 10.17 -3.16 5.14
N MET A 116 9.01 -3.81 5.23
CA MET A 116 7.92 -3.38 6.08
C MET A 116 7.49 -4.54 6.97
N GLY A 117 7.71 -4.37 8.27
CA GLY A 117 7.38 -5.41 9.26
C GLY A 117 5.88 -5.72 9.30
N LEU A 118 5.54 -6.80 9.98
CA LEU A 118 4.16 -7.25 10.11
C LEU A 118 3.30 -6.19 10.84
N HIS A 119 2.29 -5.65 10.16
CA HIS A 119 1.39 -4.60 10.65
C HIS A 119 -0.05 -4.85 10.18
N GLN A 120 -0.99 -4.02 10.63
CA GLN A 120 -2.37 -3.99 10.15
C GLN A 120 -2.69 -2.57 9.75
N ASP A 121 -3.39 -2.42 8.63
CA ASP A 121 -3.97 -1.16 8.21
C ASP A 121 -5.25 -0.97 9.04
N ARG A 122 -5.20 -0.10 10.04
CA ARG A 122 -6.30 0.12 10.99
C ARG A 122 -6.56 1.59 11.30
N ASP A 123 -5.90 2.49 10.57
CA ASP A 123 -5.99 3.92 10.80
C ASP A 123 -7.20 4.52 10.04
N GLU A 124 -7.85 3.72 9.21
CA GLU A 124 -9.09 4.08 8.50
C GLU A 124 -10.29 4.07 9.46
N THR A 125 -11.22 5.01 9.25
CA THR A 125 -12.47 5.06 10.02
C THR A 125 -13.41 3.93 9.65
N ASP A 126 -13.52 3.62 8.36
CA ASP A 126 -14.34 2.52 7.87
C ASP A 126 -13.49 1.28 7.56
N LEU A 127 -13.54 0.30 8.46
CA LEU A 127 -12.83 -0.98 8.32
C LEU A 127 -13.59 -2.01 7.48
N SER A 128 -14.69 -1.62 6.82
CA SER A 128 -15.35 -2.45 5.79
C SER A 128 -14.80 -2.19 4.39
N ALA A 129 -14.22 -1.02 4.15
CA ALA A 129 -13.52 -0.69 2.91
C ALA A 129 -12.30 -1.60 2.75
N SER A 130 -12.10 -2.22 1.59
CA SER A 130 -10.93 -3.08 1.34
C SER A 130 -9.62 -2.30 1.23
N VAL A 131 -8.46 -2.96 1.39
CA VAL A 131 -7.18 -2.47 0.88
C VAL A 131 -6.90 -3.14 -0.46
N VAL A 132 -6.66 -2.35 -1.51
CA VAL A 132 -6.23 -2.82 -2.83
C VAL A 132 -4.77 -2.42 -3.01
N SER A 133 -3.89 -3.42 -3.14
CA SER A 133 -2.45 -3.25 -3.29
C SER A 133 -2.00 -3.68 -4.69
N VAL A 134 -1.22 -2.83 -5.36
CA VAL A 134 -0.64 -3.08 -6.69
C VAL A 134 0.87 -3.18 -6.56
N SER A 135 1.47 -4.22 -7.14
CA SER A 135 2.92 -4.40 -7.17
C SER A 135 3.49 -4.04 -8.55
N LEU A 136 4.58 -3.26 -8.58
CA LEU A 136 5.27 -2.84 -9.81
C LEU A 136 6.79 -2.89 -9.57
N GLY A 137 7.54 -3.36 -10.57
CA GLY A 137 9.00 -3.44 -10.52
C GLY A 137 9.51 -4.74 -9.89
N ASP A 138 10.58 -4.64 -9.09
CA ASP A 138 11.23 -5.78 -8.45
C ASP A 138 10.24 -6.63 -7.65
N ASP A 139 10.44 -7.94 -7.68
CA ASP A 139 9.59 -8.85 -6.94
C ASP A 139 9.81 -8.68 -5.43
N CYS A 140 8.80 -8.99 -4.61
CA CYS A 140 8.95 -8.97 -3.15
C CYS A 140 8.46 -10.26 -2.49
N LEU A 141 8.95 -10.54 -1.28
CA LEU A 141 8.41 -11.59 -0.42
C LEU A 141 7.36 -10.95 0.49
N PHE A 142 6.10 -11.08 0.09
CA PHE A 142 4.97 -10.61 0.86
C PHE A 142 4.57 -11.66 1.88
N ARG A 143 4.27 -11.21 3.10
CA ARG A 143 3.82 -12.06 4.20
C ARG A 143 2.44 -11.61 4.63
N VAL A 144 1.52 -12.57 4.78
CA VAL A 144 0.17 -12.36 5.32
C VAL A 144 -0.09 -13.31 6.48
N GLY A 145 -0.65 -12.80 7.56
CA GLY A 145 -1.02 -13.51 8.78
C GLY A 145 -2.53 -13.62 8.96
N GLN A 146 -2.94 -13.95 10.18
CA GLN A 146 -4.34 -13.88 10.59
C GLN A 146 -4.68 -12.46 11.07
N THR A 147 -5.90 -12.28 11.57
CA THR A 147 -6.33 -11.02 12.23
C THR A 147 -5.74 -10.85 13.64
N THR A 148 -5.15 -11.91 14.20
CA THR A 148 -4.43 -11.90 15.48
C THR A 148 -2.91 -11.94 15.25
N ARG A 149 -2.16 -11.25 16.11
CA ARG A 149 -0.71 -11.04 15.94
C ARG A 149 0.09 -12.34 15.99
N ASP A 150 -0.32 -13.28 16.84
CA ASP A 150 0.36 -14.57 17.02
C ASP A 150 -0.18 -15.66 16.07
N GLY A 151 -1.05 -15.27 15.13
CA GLY A 151 -1.60 -16.17 14.14
C GLY A 151 -0.55 -16.64 13.13
N ALA A 152 -0.79 -17.83 12.56
CA ALA A 152 0.08 -18.38 11.53
C ALA A 152 0.18 -17.43 10.32
N THR A 153 1.40 -17.32 9.77
CA THR A 153 1.68 -16.51 8.59
C THR A 153 1.98 -17.38 7.37
N LYS A 154 1.74 -16.83 6.19
CA LYS A 154 2.07 -17.38 4.90
C LYS A 154 2.83 -16.33 4.11
N SER A 155 3.89 -16.73 3.44
CA SER A 155 4.65 -15.85 2.56
C SER A 155 4.57 -16.34 1.13
N PHE A 156 4.50 -15.39 0.20
CA PHE A 156 4.48 -15.66 -1.22
C PHE A 156 5.15 -14.51 -1.99
N ARG A 157 5.55 -14.82 -3.22
CA ARG A 157 6.17 -13.86 -4.13
C ARG A 157 5.08 -12.96 -4.71
N LEU A 158 5.23 -11.65 -4.58
CA LEU A 158 4.51 -10.70 -5.43
C LEU A 158 5.44 -10.26 -6.55
N GLN A 159 4.91 -10.26 -7.76
CA GLN A 159 5.63 -9.87 -8.97
C GLN A 159 5.02 -8.59 -9.57
N SER A 160 5.76 -7.95 -10.49
CA SER A 160 5.25 -6.79 -11.21
C SER A 160 3.92 -7.11 -11.93
N GLY A 161 2.90 -6.30 -11.66
CA GLY A 161 1.54 -6.45 -12.19
C GLY A 161 0.59 -7.25 -11.30
N ASP A 162 1.06 -7.81 -10.18
CA ASP A 162 0.18 -8.48 -9.22
C ASP A 162 -0.70 -7.49 -8.46
N VAL A 163 -1.93 -7.93 -8.18
CA VAL A 163 -2.87 -7.21 -7.32
C VAL A 163 -3.21 -8.07 -6.10
N VAL A 164 -3.19 -7.48 -4.91
CA VAL A 164 -3.66 -8.10 -3.67
C VAL A 164 -4.82 -7.29 -3.11
N VAL A 165 -5.87 -7.98 -2.66
CA VAL A 165 -6.99 -7.35 -1.95
C VAL A 165 -7.07 -7.92 -0.55
N LEU A 166 -7.08 -7.06 0.46
CA LEU A 166 -7.42 -7.37 1.84
C LEU A 166 -8.82 -6.80 2.13
N GLY A 167 -9.85 -7.64 2.02
CA GLY A 167 -11.25 -7.24 2.22
C GLY A 167 -12.00 -8.21 3.12
N GLY A 168 -13.23 -7.85 3.51
CA GLY A 168 -14.08 -8.69 4.36
C GLY A 168 -13.37 -9.15 5.65
N GLU A 169 -13.45 -10.44 5.96
CA GLU A 169 -12.77 -11.04 7.13
C GLU A 169 -11.24 -10.82 7.12
N GLY A 170 -10.65 -10.66 5.93
CA GLY A 170 -9.21 -10.48 5.73
C GLY A 170 -8.76 -9.03 5.78
N ARG A 171 -9.67 -8.06 5.92
CA ARG A 171 -9.35 -6.62 5.91
C ARG A 171 -8.37 -6.22 6.99
N LEU A 172 -8.42 -6.90 8.13
CA LEU A 172 -7.49 -6.71 9.25
C LEU A 172 -6.46 -7.84 9.34
N CYS A 173 -6.14 -8.55 8.26
CA CYS A 173 -5.03 -9.48 8.31
C CYS A 173 -3.71 -8.74 8.51
N PHE A 174 -2.90 -9.23 9.45
CA PHE A 174 -1.53 -8.78 9.60
C PHE A 174 -0.76 -9.03 8.29
N HIS A 175 0.02 -8.07 7.81
CA HIS A 175 0.78 -8.26 6.58
C HIS A 175 2.05 -7.39 6.54
N GLY A 176 2.92 -7.64 5.56
CA GLY A 176 4.16 -6.91 5.40
C GLY A 176 5.02 -7.42 4.24
N VAL A 177 6.11 -6.70 3.99
CA VAL A 177 7.11 -7.02 2.95
C VAL A 177 8.41 -7.38 3.65
N ASP A 178 8.79 -8.65 3.60
CA ASP A 178 9.95 -9.16 4.33
C ASP A 178 11.27 -8.94 3.58
N ARG A 179 11.23 -8.95 2.23
CA ARG A 179 12.42 -8.86 1.37
C ARG A 179 12.07 -8.42 -0.06
N ILE A 180 12.94 -7.62 -0.68
CA ILE A 180 12.92 -7.31 -2.11
C ILE A 180 13.88 -8.22 -2.89
N HIS A 181 13.51 -8.58 -4.12
CA HIS A 181 14.26 -9.43 -5.03
C HIS A 181 14.52 -8.66 -6.34
N PRO A 182 15.67 -7.99 -6.45
CA PRO A 182 16.08 -7.25 -7.65
C PRO A 182 16.40 -8.15 -8.84
#